data_AF-A0A398DHQ0-F1
#
_entry.id   AF-A0A398DHQ0-F1
#
_cell.length_a   1.000
_cell.length_b   1.000
_cell.length_c   1.000
_cell.angle_alpha   90.00
_cell.angle_beta   90.00
_cell.angle_gamma   90.00
#
_symmetry.space_group_name_H-M   'P 1'
#
loop_
_entity.id
_entity.type
_entity.pdbx_description
1 polymer ?
#
loop_
_entity_poly.entity_id
_entity_poly.type
_entity_poly.pdbx_seq_one_letter_code
_entity_poly.pdbx_strand_id
1 'polypeptide(L)'
;AFVTQFSYVNSVLLSLVEFSVALGVFNLLPIPPLDGSKVFFALFFKRPERFLYDRAVDLYGTVILLALLWFNIITSVMNKVLGFILNTVLRL
;
A
#
# COMPACT_ATOMS: atom_id res chain seq x y z
N ALA A 1 7.30 14.20 33.56
CA ALA A 1 8.07 12.99 33.21
C ALA A 1 7.16 11.82 32.84
N PHE A 2 6.25 11.38 33.72
CA PHE A 2 5.32 10.28 33.41
C PHE A 2 4.33 10.63 32.28
N VAL A 3 3.57 11.74 32.39
CA VAL A 3 2.61 12.19 31.36
C VAL A 3 3.26 12.37 29.98
N THR A 4 4.49 12.91 29.95
CA THR A 4 5.26 13.05 28.70
C THR A 4 5.58 11.67 28.09
N GLN A 5 5.92 10.66 28.90
CA GLN A 5 6.16 9.29 28.41
C GLN A 5 4.91 8.66 27.78
N PHE A 6 3.71 8.82 28.37
CA PHE A 6 2.46 8.35 27.75
C PHE A 6 2.18 9.03 26.41
N SER A 7 2.47 10.32 26.30
CA SER A 7 2.31 11.07 25.05
C SER A 7 3.21 10.51 23.94
N TYR A 8 4.46 10.19 24.25
CA TYR A 8 5.37 9.58 23.29
C TYR A 8 4.92 8.18 22.87
N VAL A 9 4.49 7.33 23.82
CA VAL A 9 4.00 5.99 23.51
C VAL A 9 2.77 6.06 22.59
N ASN A 10 1.81 6.94 22.90
CA ASN A 10 0.62 7.14 22.07
C ASN A 10 1.00 7.61 20.65
N SER A 11 1.95 8.54 20.54
CA SER A 11 2.42 9.04 19.24
C SER A 11 3.04 7.92 18.40
N VAL A 12 3.88 7.08 18.99
CA VAL A 12 4.51 5.95 18.30
C VAL A 12 3.46 4.92 17.87
N LEU A 13 2.48 4.61 18.72
CA LEU A 13 1.40 3.69 18.37
C LEU A 13 0.55 4.21 17.21
N LEU A 14 0.21 5.50 17.20
CA LEU A 14 -0.52 6.12 16.10
C LEU A 14 0.29 6.08 14.79
N SER A 15 1.60 6.36 14.84
CA SER A 15 2.46 6.22 13.66
C SER A 15 2.52 4.78 13.16
N LEU A 16 2.60 3.78 14.05
CA LEU A 16 2.59 2.37 13.66
C LEU A 16 1.30 1.98 12.94
N VAL A 17 0.16 2.47 13.42
CA VAL A 17 -1.14 2.26 12.75
C VAL A 17 -1.12 2.89 11.36
N GLU A 18 -0.71 4.15 11.25
CA GLU A 18 -0.62 4.86 9.97
C GLU A 18 0.28 4.13 8.96
N PHE A 19 1.49 3.73 9.37
CA PHE A 19 2.41 2.97 8.51
C PHE A 19 1.85 1.61 8.10
N SER A 20 1.21 0.88 9.02
CA SER A 20 0.65 -0.44 8.73
C SER A 20 -0.49 -0.34 7.71
N VAL A 21 -1.37 0.65 7.87
CA VAL A 21 -2.45 0.91 6.92
C VAL A 21 -1.88 1.38 5.58
N ALA A 22 -0.88 2.27 5.59
CA ALA A 22 -0.19 2.72 4.37
C ALA A 22 0.42 1.57 3.57
N LEU A 23 1.16 0.67 4.23
CA LEU A 23 1.72 -0.53 3.61
C LEU A 23 0.65 -1.48 3.08
N GLY A 24 -0.43 -1.68 3.85
CA GLY A 24 -1.55 -2.51 3.44
C GLY A 24 -2.23 -1.99 2.17
N VAL A 25 -2.55 -0.70 2.13
CA VAL A 25 -3.18 -0.07 0.96
C VAL A 25 -2.23 -0.03 -0.24
N PHE A 26 -0.94 0.25 -0.04
CA PHE A 26 0.05 0.19 -1.10
C PHE A 26 0.13 -1.21 -1.72
N ASN A 27 0.15 -2.27 -0.89
CA ASN A 27 0.17 -3.65 -1.38
C ASN A 27 -1.12 -4.07 -2.09
N LEU A 28 -2.24 -3.37 -1.92
CA LEU A 28 -3.49 -3.66 -2.63
C LEU A 28 -3.54 -3.06 -4.05
N LEU A 29 -2.55 -2.23 -4.43
CA LEU A 29 -2.50 -1.68 -5.78
C LEU A 29 -2.29 -2.80 -6.81
N PRO A 30 -3.06 -2.82 -7.93
CA PRO A 30 -2.96 -3.85 -8.95
C PRO A 30 -1.77 -3.61 -9.89
N ILE A 31 -0.56 -3.46 -9.34
CA ILE A 31 0.69 -3.19 -10.06
C ILE A 31 1.75 -4.21 -9.60
N PRO A 32 2.31 -5.07 -10.48
CA PRO A 32 3.40 -5.96 -10.09
C PRO A 32 4.60 -5.16 -9.60
N PRO A 33 5.34 -5.58 -8.56
CA PRO A 33 5.31 -6.89 -7.88
C PRO A 33 4.35 -6.95 -6.67
N LEU A 34 3.49 -5.94 -6.47
CA LEU A 34 2.64 -5.82 -5.28
C LEU A 34 1.58 -6.94 -5.24
N ASP A 35 1.17 -7.31 -4.04
CA ASP A 35 0.26 -8.46 -3.85
C ASP A 35 -1.12 -8.26 -4.48
N GLY A 36 -1.59 -7.02 -4.60
CA GLY A 36 -2.83 -6.64 -5.28
C GLY A 36 -2.83 -7.00 -6.76
N SER A 37 -1.66 -7.01 -7.42
CA SER A 37 -1.53 -7.48 -8.80
C SER A 37 -1.76 -9.00 -8.91
N LYS A 38 -1.31 -9.77 -7.93
CA LYS A 38 -1.51 -11.23 -7.88
C LYS A 38 -2.98 -11.57 -7.68
N VAL A 39 -3.65 -10.84 -6.79
CA VAL A 39 -5.11 -10.94 -6.58
C VAL A 39 -5.85 -10.56 -7.86
N PHE A 40 -5.46 -9.46 -8.51
CA PHE A 40 -6.02 -9.05 -9.79
C PHE A 40 -5.85 -10.14 -10.87
N PHE A 41 -4.66 -10.71 -11.02
CA PHE A 41 -4.42 -11.78 -11.98
C PHE A 41 -5.25 -13.03 -11.69
N ALA A 42 -5.33 -13.43 -10.41
CA ALA A 42 -6.12 -14.59 -9.98
C ALA A 42 -7.62 -14.42 -10.24
N LEU A 43 -8.16 -13.21 -10.12
CA LEU A 43 -9.58 -12.93 -10.33
C LEU A 43 -9.96 -12.82 -11.81
N PHE A 44 -9.12 -12.17 -12.63
CA PHE A 44 -9.50 -11.80 -14.00
C PHE A 44 -8.98 -12.75 -15.08
N PHE A 45 -7.96 -13.58 -14.81
CA PHE A 45 -7.34 -14.44 -15.82
C PHE A 45 -7.61 -15.92 -15.57
N LYS A 46 -8.04 -16.65 -16.61
CA LYS A 46 -8.27 -18.10 -16.57
C LYS A 46 -7.00 -18.93 -16.32
N ARG A 47 -5.81 -18.35 -16.55
CA ARG A 47 -4.49 -19.00 -16.35
C ARG A 47 -3.53 -17.99 -15.69
N PRO A 48 -3.71 -17.69 -14.40
CA PRO A 48 -2.95 -16.64 -13.72
C PRO A 48 -1.47 -16.99 -13.57
N GLU A 49 -1.11 -18.28 -13.53
CA GLU A 49 0.27 -18.78 -13.39
C GLU A 49 1.23 -18.18 -14.42
N ARG A 50 0.76 -17.92 -15.65
CA ARG A 50 1.59 -17.32 -16.70
C ARG A 50 2.05 -15.91 -16.37
N PHE A 51 1.25 -15.14 -15.62
CA PHE A 51 1.60 -13.77 -15.24
C PHE A 51 2.23 -13.73 -13.84
N LEU A 52 1.88 -14.66 -12.97
CA LEU A 52 2.41 -14.77 -11.61
C LEU A 52 3.87 -15.24 -11.55
N TYR A 53 4.30 -16.08 -12.51
CA TYR A 53 5.66 -16.63 -12.54
C TYR A 53 6.55 -15.98 -13.61
N ASP A 54 6.02 -15.03 -14.39
CA ASP A 54 6.79 -14.35 -15.41
C ASP A 54 7.61 -13.21 -14.80
N ARG A 55 8.92 -13.44 -14.70
CA ARG A 55 9.88 -12.44 -14.20
C ARG A 55 9.85 -11.15 -15.00
N ALA A 56 9.48 -11.19 -16.28
CA ALA A 56 9.36 -9.98 -17.08
C ALA A 56 8.24 -9.08 -16.54
N VAL A 57 7.10 -9.66 -16.18
CA VAL A 57 5.94 -8.92 -15.62
C VAL A 57 6.34 -8.19 -14.33
N ASP A 58 7.07 -8.84 -13.43
CA ASP A 58 7.55 -8.24 -12.18
C ASP A 58 8.58 -7.12 -12.44
N LEU A 59 9.52 -7.33 -13.36
CA LEU A 59 10.52 -6.32 -13.75
C LEU A 59 9.87 -5.07 -14.36
N TYR A 60 9.00 -5.25 -15.35
CA TYR A 60 8.29 -4.14 -15.99
C TYR A 60 7.34 -3.44 -15.01
N GLY A 61 6.64 -4.20 -14.17
CA GLY A 61 5.77 -3.65 -13.13
C GLY A 61 6.55 -2.79 -12.13
N THR A 62 7.73 -3.25 -11.71
CA THR A 62 8.61 -2.47 -10.83
C THR A 62 9.03 -1.14 -11.47
N VAL A 63 9.42 -1.16 -12.75
CA VAL A 63 9.79 0.08 -13.47
C VAL A 63 8.59 1.04 -13.58
N ILE A 64 7.41 0.51 -13.88
CA ILE A 64 6.17 1.32 -13.93
C ILE A 64 5.85 1.90 -12.56
N LEU A 65 5.95 1.10 -11.50
CA LEU A 65 5.71 1.53 -10.13
C LEU A 65 6.65 2.68 -9.74
N LEU A 66 7.94 2.55 -10.04
CA LEU A 66 8.93 3.60 -9.79
C LEU A 66 8.63 4.87 -10.59
N ALA A 67 8.23 4.75 -11.85
CA ALA A 67 7.83 5.89 -12.65
C ALA A 67 6.59 6.60 -12.05
N LEU A 68 5.57 5.84 -11.66
CA LEU A 68 4.34 6.39 -11.06
C LEU A 68 4.60 7.07 -9.71
N LEU A 69 5.55 6.54 -8.92
CA LEU A 69 6.03 7.18 -7.70
C LEU A 69 6.76 8.49 -8.00
N TRP A 70 7.64 8.49 -9.00
CA TRP A 70 8.37 9.69 -9.44
C TRP A 70 7.44 10.83 -9.87
N PHE A 71 6.37 10.50 -10.59
CA PHE A 71 5.35 11.47 -11.00
C PHE A 71 4.33 11.82 -9.91
N ASN A 72 4.51 11.35 -8.66
CA ASN A 72 3.59 11.56 -7.53
C ASN A 72 2.15 11.06 -7.77
N ILE A 73 1.93 10.19 -8.75
CA ILE A 73 0.60 9.63 -9.05
C ILE A 73 0.15 8.73 -7.90
N ILE A 74 1.05 7.82 -7.47
CA ILE A 74 0.78 6.93 -6.35
C ILE A 74 0.54 7.74 -5.08
N THR A 75 1.39 8.73 -4.78
CA THR A 75 1.25 9.60 -3.60
C THR A 75 -0.13 10.27 -3.54
N SER A 76 -0.63 10.78 -4.67
CA SER A 76 -1.95 11.42 -4.73
C SER A 76 -3.10 10.45 -4.43
N VAL A 77 -3.06 9.25 -5.01
CA VAL A 77 -4.06 8.20 -4.75
C VAL A 77 -3.97 7.74 -3.29
N MET A 78 -2.76 7.52 -2.81
CA MET A 78 -2.49 7.04 -1.46
C MET A 78 -3.03 7.99 -0.40
N ASN A 79 -2.78 9.31 -0.54
CA ASN A 79 -3.26 10.30 0.43
C ASN A 79 -4.78 10.34 0.52
N LYS A 80 -5.50 10.15 -0.60
CA LYS A 80 -6.98 10.11 -0.60
C LYS A 80 -7.50 8.87 0.12
N VAL A 81 -6.94 7.70 -0.21
CA VAL A 81 -7.38 6.42 0.37
C VAL A 81 -7.02 6.33 1.85
N LEU A 82 -5.79 6.70 2.21
CA LEU A 82 -5.35 6.72 3.61
C LEU A 82 -6.11 7.74 4.43
N GLY A 83 -6.34 8.94 3.89
CA GLY A 83 -7.18 9.93 4.54
C GLY A 83 -8.58 9.40 4.82
N PHE A 84 -9.20 8.70 3.87
CA PHE A 84 -10.51 8.09 4.09
C PHE A 84 -10.49 7.02 5.19
N ILE A 85 -9.54 6.09 5.13
CA ILE A 85 -9.45 4.97 6.07
C ILE A 85 -9.12 5.48 7.48
N LEU A 86 -8.07 6.29 7.63
CA LEU A 86 -7.62 6.79 8.93
C LEU A 86 -8.67 7.69 9.57
N ASN A 87 -9.34 8.55 8.81
CA ASN A 87 -10.44 9.34 9.37
C ASN A 87 -11.61 8.46 9.83
N THR A 88 -11.86 7.33 9.18
CA THR A 88 -12.91 6.40 9.62
C THR A 88 -12.48 5.65 10.87
N VAL A 89 -11.26 5.10 10.89
CA VAL A 89 -10.74 4.29 12.00
C VAL A 89 -10.49 5.12 13.26
N LEU A 90 -9.93 6.32 13.13
CA LEU A 90 -9.58 7.17 14.28
C LEU A 90 -10.77 7.96 14.86
N ARG A 91 -11.90 8.00 14.14
CA ARG A 91 -13.15 8.61 14.63
C ARG A 91 -14.13 7.59 15.22
N LEU A 92 -13.88 6.29 15.03
CA LEU A 92 -14.56 5.21 15.74
C LEU A 92 -14.05 5.11 17.17
#